data_AF-A0AAU0F727-F1
#
_entry.id   AF-A0AAU0F727-F1
#
_cell.length_a   1.000
_cell.length_b   1.000
_cell.length_c   1.000
_cell.angle_alpha   90.00
_cell.angle_beta   90.00
_cell.angle_gamma   90.00
#
_symmetry.space_group_name_H-M   'P 1'
#
loop_
_entity.id
_entity.type
_entity.pdbx_description
1 polymer ?
#
loop_
_entity_poly.entity_id
_entity_poly.type
_entity_poly.pdbx_seq_one_letter_code
_entity_poly.pdbx_strand_id
1 'polypeptide(L)'
;MFTKGNCYGIIGANGAGKSTFLKILTGKQEPTTGNVSLEPGKRMSVLEQDHFAYDQYTVLETVPRGNKKLFEIKEEMDALYAKPDFSDEDGIKAGELGRNL
;
A
#
# COMPACT_ATOMS: atom_id res chain seq x y z
N MET A 1 -17.46 -4.76 -16.21
CA MET A 1 -17.31 -5.27 -14.83
C MET A 1 -16.13 -6.25 -14.82
N PHE A 2 -15.18 -6.10 -13.90
CA PHE A 2 -14.07 -7.06 -13.77
C PHE A 2 -14.58 -8.28 -12.99
N THR A 3 -14.34 -9.49 -13.50
CA THR A 3 -14.81 -10.73 -12.88
C THR A 3 -13.65 -11.45 -12.20
N LYS A 4 -13.93 -12.02 -11.02
CA LYS A 4 -12.95 -12.72 -10.20
C LYS A 4 -12.34 -13.89 -10.99
N GLY A 5 -11.03 -14.06 -10.87
CA GLY A 5 -10.28 -15.16 -11.51
C GLY A 5 -9.77 -14.84 -12.92
N ASN A 6 -10.12 -13.67 -13.47
CA ASN A 6 -9.67 -13.26 -14.80
C ASN A 6 -8.48 -12.30 -14.74
N CYS A 7 -7.61 -12.43 -15.75
CA CYS A 7 -6.53 -11.50 -16.03
C CYS A 7 -6.92 -10.60 -17.21
N TYR A 8 -6.70 -9.30 -17.06
CA TYR A 8 -7.07 -8.30 -18.07
C TYR A 8 -5.82 -7.55 -18.53
N GLY A 9 -5.61 -7.50 -19.85
CA GLY A 9 -4.55 -6.71 -20.47
C GLY A 9 -5.10 -5.39 -21.01
N ILE A 10 -4.43 -4.28 -20.71
CA ILE A 10 -4.74 -2.96 -21.27
C ILE A 10 -3.68 -2.63 -22.31
N ILE A 11 -4.08 -2.56 -23.58
CA ILE A 11 -3.19 -2.31 -24.71
C ILE A 11 -3.59 -1.03 -25.46
N GLY A 12 -2.64 -0.42 -26.16
CA GLY A 12 -2.85 0.81 -26.93
C GLY A 12 -1.56 1.61 -27.10
N ALA A 13 -1.57 2.58 -28.02
CA ALA A 13 -0.41 3.44 -28.29
C ALA A 13 0.00 4.30 -27.07
N ASN A 14 1.20 4.88 -27.12
CA ASN A 14 1.61 5.89 -26.15
C ASN A 14 0.66 7.11 -26.23
N GLY A 15 0.26 7.63 -25.08
CA GLY A 15 -0.75 8.70 -25.01
C GLY A 15 -2.21 8.23 -25.03
N ALA A 16 -2.52 6.94 -25.28
CA ALA A 16 -3.89 6.42 -25.27
C ALA A 16 -4.57 6.41 -23.87
N GLY A 17 -3.90 6.93 -22.83
CA GLY A 17 -4.47 7.05 -21.49
C GLY A 17 -4.35 5.80 -20.60
N LYS A 18 -3.58 4.77 -20.98
CA LYS A 18 -3.42 3.52 -20.18
C LYS A 18 -2.99 3.79 -18.73
N SER A 19 -1.94 4.60 -18.54
CA SER A 19 -1.46 4.95 -17.20
C SER A 19 -2.47 5.84 -16.45
N THR A 20 -3.18 6.72 -17.16
CA THR A 20 -4.26 7.55 -16.58
C THR A 20 -5.42 6.68 -16.10
N PHE A 21 -5.83 5.70 -16.90
CA PHE A 21 -6.88 4.74 -16.54
C PHE A 21 -6.50 3.96 -15.28
N LEU A 22 -5.27 3.45 -15.21
CA LEU A 22 -4.79 2.75 -14.01
C LEU A 22 -4.78 3.68 -12.80
N LYS A 23 -4.31 4.93 -12.93
CA LYS A 23 -4.35 5.91 -11.83
C LYS A 23 -5.77 6.16 -11.32
N ILE A 24 -6.74 6.29 -12.22
CA ILE A 24 -8.16 6.46 -11.87
C ILE A 24 -8.70 5.20 -11.18
N LEU A 25 -8.42 4.02 -11.73
CA LEU A 25 -8.85 2.75 -11.16
C LEU A 25 -8.31 2.55 -9.73
N THR A 26 -7.10 3.03 -9.48
CA THR A 26 -6.42 2.93 -8.18
C THR A 26 -6.70 4.11 -7.23
N GLY A 27 -7.55 5.05 -7.62
CA GLY A 27 -7.88 6.24 -6.81
C GLY A 27 -6.74 7.27 -6.68
N LYS A 28 -5.71 7.19 -7.51
CA LYS A 28 -4.61 8.18 -7.56
C LYS A 28 -4.97 9.44 -8.34
N GLN A 29 -6.05 9.38 -9.11
CA GLN A 29 -6.57 10.49 -9.90
C GLN A 29 -8.09 10.37 -9.96
N GLU A 30 -8.80 11.46 -9.73
CA GLU A 30 -10.26 11.49 -9.87
C GLU A 30 -10.66 11.39 -11.35
N PRO A 31 -11.73 10.63 -11.69
CA PRO A 31 -12.27 10.61 -13.04
C PRO A 31 -12.90 11.97 -13.36
N THR A 32 -12.74 12.44 -14.59
CA THR A 32 -13.43 13.66 -15.06
C THR A 32 -14.96 13.48 -15.05
N THR A 33 -15.42 12.25 -15.34
CA THR A 33 -16.84 11.87 -15.40
C THR A 33 -17.02 10.40 -15.05
N GLY A 34 -18.21 10.02 -14.57
CA GLY A 34 -18.52 8.64 -14.18
C GLY A 34 -18.05 8.30 -12.78
N ASN A 35 -18.10 7.02 -12.41
CA ASN A 35 -17.64 6.55 -11.10
C ASN A 35 -16.80 5.28 -11.22
N VAL A 36 -15.86 5.11 -10.29
CA VAL A 36 -15.18 3.84 -10.01
C VAL A 36 -15.66 3.36 -8.65
N SER A 37 -15.99 2.08 -8.53
CA SER A 37 -16.34 1.45 -7.26
C SER A 37 -15.59 0.15 -7.10
N LEU A 38 -15.11 -0.09 -5.88
CA LEU A 38 -14.54 -1.36 -5.45
C LEU A 38 -15.52 -2.01 -4.49
N GLU A 39 -15.69 -3.33 -4.59
CA GLU A 39 -16.54 -4.08 -3.64
C GLU A 39 -16.05 -3.84 -2.19
N PRO A 40 -16.98 -3.59 -1.24
CA PRO A 40 -16.62 -3.42 0.16
C PRO A 40 -15.75 -4.58 0.70
N GLY A 41 -14.71 -4.26 1.44
CA GLY A 41 -13.78 -5.24 2.00
C GLY A 41 -12.72 -5.78 1.04
N LYS A 42 -12.73 -5.39 -0.24
CA LYS A 42 -11.61 -5.69 -1.15
C LYS A 42 -10.50 -4.67 -0.98
N ARG A 43 -9.26 -5.13 -1.14
CA ARG A 43 -8.07 -4.29 -1.23
C ARG A 43 -7.56 -4.29 -2.66
N MET A 44 -7.28 -3.11 -3.20
CA MET A 44 -6.54 -2.96 -4.46
C MET A 44 -5.06 -2.78 -4.15
N SER A 45 -4.21 -3.61 -4.76
CA SER A 45 -2.76 -3.46 -4.72
C SER A 45 -2.26 -3.04 -6.09
N VAL A 46 -1.28 -2.15 -6.12
CA VAL A 46 -0.70 -1.58 -7.34
C VAL A 46 0.78 -1.87 -7.35
N LEU A 47 1.29 -2.35 -8.48
CA LEU A 47 2.72 -2.37 -8.75
C LEU A 47 3.06 -1.12 -9.57
N GLU A 48 3.86 -0.23 -8.99
CA GLU A 48 4.28 0.99 -9.67
C GLU A 48 5.23 0.68 -10.82
N GLN A 49 5.23 1.55 -11.83
CA GLN A 49 6.18 1.48 -12.93
C GLN A 49 7.56 2.04 -12.57
N ASP A 50 7.66 2.81 -11.49
CA ASP A 50 8.93 3.34 -11.02
C ASP A 50 9.72 2.24 -10.28
N HIS A 51 10.70 1.68 -10.98
CA HIS A 51 11.53 0.60 -10.46
C HIS A 51 12.59 1.10 -9.48
N PHE A 52 12.85 2.42 -9.44
CA PHE A 52 13.91 3.02 -8.63
C PHE A 52 13.41 3.57 -7.28
N ALA A 53 12.11 3.45 -7.01
CA ALA A 53 11.45 4.07 -5.86
C ALA A 53 12.02 3.64 -4.49
N TYR A 54 12.78 2.54 -4.42
CA TYR A 54 13.29 1.98 -3.17
C TYR A 54 14.78 1.58 -3.22
N ASP A 55 15.55 2.07 -4.19
CA ASP A 55 16.98 1.71 -4.37
C ASP A 55 17.86 2.04 -3.17
N GLN A 56 17.42 2.98 -2.32
CA GLN A 56 18.10 3.39 -1.10
C GLN A 56 17.91 2.42 0.08
N TYR A 57 17.08 1.38 -0.07
CA TYR A 57 16.75 0.42 0.99
C TYR A 57 17.17 -0.99 0.61
N THR A 58 17.49 -1.80 1.61
CA THR A 58 17.73 -3.23 1.39
C THR A 58 16.43 -3.96 1.02
N VAL A 59 16.55 -5.13 0.38
CA VAL A 59 15.37 -5.96 0.06
C VAL A 59 14.54 -6.28 1.31
N LEU A 60 15.21 -6.54 2.44
CA LEU A 60 14.56 -6.82 3.73
C LEU A 60 13.72 -5.65 4.25
N GLU A 61 14.11 -4.41 3.94
CA GLU A 61 13.36 -3.21 4.31
C GLU A 61 12.27 -2.90 3.29
N THR A 62 12.51 -3.13 2.00
CA THR A 62 11.58 -2.80 0.91
C THR A 62 10.35 -3.71 0.90
N VAL A 63 10.49 -5.00 1.17
CA VAL A 63 9.35 -5.95 1.10
C VAL A 63 8.23 -5.59 2.09
N PRO A 64 8.51 -5.34 3.39
CA PRO A 64 7.47 -4.92 4.33
C PRO A 64 6.78 -3.60 3.93
N ARG A 65 7.49 -2.65 3.30
CA ARG A 65 6.94 -1.36 2.83
C ARG A 65 5.81 -1.53 1.81
N GLY A 66 5.76 -2.66 1.09
CA GLY A 66 4.66 -3.00 0.18
C GLY A 66 3.29 -3.13 0.87
N ASN A 67 3.27 -3.34 2.19
CA ASN A 67 2.09 -3.21 3.02
C ASN A 67 2.27 -2.04 3.99
N LYS A 68 1.87 -0.84 3.55
CA LYS A 68 2.05 0.41 4.30
C LYS A 68 1.60 0.33 5.76
N LYS A 69 0.40 -0.21 6.02
CA LYS A 69 -0.14 -0.36 7.39
C LYS A 69 0.77 -1.26 8.25
N LEU A 70 1.18 -2.40 7.69
CA LEU A 70 2.08 -3.33 8.37
C LEU A 70 3.43 -2.68 8.69
N PHE A 71 3.96 -1.94 7.72
CA PHE A 71 5.23 -1.26 7.84
C PHE A 71 5.21 -0.15 8.91
N GLU A 72 4.14 0.66 8.93
CA GLU A 72 3.94 1.70 9.95
C GLU A 72 3.84 1.10 11.36
N ILE A 73 3.09 0.01 11.52
CA ILE A 73 3.00 -0.71 12.80
C ILE A 73 4.37 -1.20 13.25
N LYS A 74 5.15 -1.78 12.32
CA LYS A 74 6.51 -2.24 12.62
C LYS A 74 7.40 -1.08 13.09
N GLU A 75 7.45 0.03 12.35
CA GLU A 75 8.29 1.18 12.72
C GLU A 75 7.88 1.77 14.07
N GLU A 76 6.58 1.81 14.37
CA GLU A 76 6.09 2.28 15.66
C GLU A 76 6.47 1.34 16.81
N MET A 77 6.37 0.02 16.62
CA MET A 77 6.83 -0.96 17.62
C MET A 77 8.34 -0.87 17.85
N ASP A 78 9.13 -0.80 16.78
CA ASP A 78 10.60 -0.66 16.87
C ASP A 78 10.98 0.62 17.64
N ALA A 79 10.28 1.73 17.38
CA ALA A 79 10.49 2.99 18.09
C ALA A 79 10.12 2.92 19.58
N LEU A 80 9.04 2.21 19.93
CA LEU A 80 8.65 1.98 21.33
C LEU A 80 9.73 1.18 22.06
N TYR A 81 10.19 0.07 21.50
CA TYR A 81 11.21 -0.78 22.13
C TYR A 81 12.59 -0.12 22.21
N ALA A 82 12.89 0.86 21.37
CA ALA A 82 14.15 1.60 21.41
C ALA A 82 14.22 2.67 22.51
N LYS A 83 13.12 2.97 23.20
CA LYS A 83 13.10 3.98 24.28
C LYS A 83 13.97 3.54 25.46
N PRO A 84 14.96 4.35 25.90
CA PRO A 84 15.79 4.02 27.07
C PRO A 84 15.00 3.92 28.38
N ASP A 85 13.87 4.63 28.46
CA ASP A 85 12.97 4.77 29.61
C ASP A 85 11.63 4.06 29.35
N PHE A 86 11.67 2.90 28.68
CA PHE A 86 10.48 2.11 28.35
C PHE A 86 9.55 1.93 29.56
N SER A 87 8.31 2.39 29.40
CA SER A 87 7.30 2.42 30.46
C SER A 87 6.23 1.33 30.29
N ASP A 88 5.43 1.10 31.34
CA ASP A 88 4.27 0.21 31.26
C ASP A 88 3.26 0.68 30.19
N GLU A 89 3.11 1.99 29.98
CA GLU A 89 2.26 2.56 28.93
C GLU A 89 2.77 2.19 27.52
N ASP A 90 4.09 2.22 27.31
CA ASP A 90 4.69 1.78 26.05
C ASP A 90 4.45 0.29 25.80
N GLY A 91 4.51 -0.53 26.86
CA GLY A 91 4.16 -1.95 26.82
C GLY A 91 2.72 -2.21 26.42
N ILE A 92 1.77 -1.46 26.97
CA ILE A 92 0.34 -1.54 26.61
C ILE A 92 0.17 -1.18 25.13
N LYS A 93 0.76 -0.06 24.69
CA LYS A 93 0.67 0.42 23.31
C LYS A 93 1.26 -0.56 22.30
N ALA A 94 2.43 -1.14 22.59
CA ALA A 94 3.02 -2.19 21.76
C ALA A 94 2.11 -3.43 21.66
N GLY A 95 1.45 -3.81 22.77
CA GLY A 95 0.45 -4.88 22.80
C GLY A 95 -0.77 -4.60 21.92
N GLU A 96 -1.27 -3.36 21.90
CA GLU A 96 -2.38 -2.94 21.04
C GLU A 96 -2.00 -2.95 19.56
N LEU A 97 -0.83 -2.42 19.21
CA LEU A 97 -0.28 -2.47 17.86
C LEU A 97 -0.13 -3.92 17.38
N GLY A 98 0.35 -4.81 18.26
CA GLY A 98 0.46 -6.25 18.01
C GLY A 98 -0.85 -6.94 17.64
N ARG A 99 -2.00 -6.46 18.13
CA ARG A 99 -3.33 -7.00 17.80
C ARG A 99 -3.87 -6.51 16.45
N ASN A 100 -3.29 -5.46 15.89
CA ASN A 100 -3.73 -4.82 14.65
C ASN A 100 -2.96 -5.30 13.40
N LEU A 101 -1.98 -6.20 13.62
CA LEU A 101 -1.29 -7.05 12.64
C LEU A 101 -2.24 -8.12 12.08
#